data_AF-A0A084QLB1-F1
#
_entry.id   AF-A0A084QLB1-F1
#
_cell.length_a   1.000
_cell.length_b   1.000
_cell.length_c   1.000
_cell.angle_alpha   90.00
_cell.angle_beta   90.00
_cell.angle_gamma   90.00
#
_symmetry.space_group_name_H-M   'P 1'
#
loop_
_entity.id
_entity.type
_entity.pdbx_description
1 polymer ?
#
loop_
_entity_poly.entity_id
_entity_poly.type
_entity_poly.pdbx_seq_one_letter_code
_entity_poly.pdbx_strand_id
1 'polypeptide(L)'
;MKASVILATTGAMLAMAGPLGKRVMETDWVVQVVTVTVTEGASAAAEPTGAVFIAQPNRHDDRRRTSTRRSRPTSAVVVPAPQPTVVAPPAQATTVAPAPAPVETEPVEQAPAPSSSSSTAPAQNTQPASISGEYEEVMLEQHNIHRRNHSASDLTWDSTLAEYATTIANGCVFAHDMTQGGGGYGQNLASWGSSSDISSRQVQTGAAGVTNQWYNGEVMNWDFYGDANPPSGSSPQLWGHFTQVVWAGTERVGCATVSCPAGTVLGLPSWYTVCNYEPAGNFGGQYGTNVLPPRGDATVTV
;
A
#
# COMPACT_ATOMS: atom_id res chain seq x y z
N MET A 1 -22.62 53.21 -59.22
CA MET A 1 -23.88 52.43 -59.24
C MET A 1 -23.47 50.96 -59.39
N LYS A 2 -23.75 50.09 -58.42
CA LYS A 2 -24.85 49.09 -58.40
C LYS A 2 -24.94 48.27 -59.72
N ALA A 3 -25.02 46.93 -59.75
CA ALA A 3 -24.81 45.84 -58.77
C ALA A 3 -24.84 44.46 -59.53
N SER A 4 -24.70 43.34 -58.80
CA SER A 4 -25.06 41.94 -59.19
C SER A 4 -23.99 41.12 -59.96
N VAL A 5 -23.42 40.03 -59.41
CA VAL A 5 -23.98 38.66 -59.13
C VAL A 5 -24.13 37.86 -60.43
N ILE A 6 -23.74 36.59 -60.61
CA ILE A 6 -23.40 35.44 -59.72
C ILE A 6 -21.87 35.09 -59.85
N LEU A 7 -21.25 33.95 -59.49
CA LEU A 7 -21.71 32.59 -59.08
C LEU A 7 -20.96 32.02 -57.84
N ALA A 8 -20.31 30.83 -57.95
CA ALA A 8 -19.98 29.92 -56.84
C ALA A 8 -18.59 29.26 -56.96
N THR A 9 -17.96 28.92 -55.83
CA THR A 9 -17.18 27.67 -55.65
C THR A 9 -16.84 27.36 -54.18
N THR A 10 -17.27 26.18 -53.71
CA THR A 10 -16.62 25.24 -52.76
C THR A 10 -15.79 25.73 -51.56
N GLY A 11 -16.11 25.27 -50.33
CA GLY A 11 -15.21 25.44 -49.18
C GLY A 11 -15.57 24.83 -47.82
N ALA A 12 -16.65 24.04 -47.68
CA ALA A 12 -17.01 23.45 -46.38
C ALA A 12 -16.29 22.11 -46.12
N MET A 13 -15.09 22.15 -45.51
CA MET A 13 -14.47 20.96 -44.94
C MET A 13 -14.96 20.72 -43.50
N LEU A 14 -15.82 19.72 -43.33
CA LEU A 14 -16.11 19.17 -42.00
C LEU A 14 -14.86 18.51 -41.43
N ALA A 15 -14.40 18.97 -40.27
CA ALA A 15 -13.45 18.24 -39.45
C ALA A 15 -14.15 17.02 -38.83
N MET A 16 -14.12 15.87 -39.52
CA MET A 16 -14.56 14.59 -38.98
C MET A 16 -13.58 14.08 -37.93
N ALA A 17 -13.72 14.56 -36.69
CA ALA A 17 -13.03 13.99 -35.54
C ALA A 17 -13.64 12.64 -35.17
N GLY A 18 -13.22 11.58 -35.85
CA GLY A 18 -13.53 10.20 -35.45
C GLY A 18 -12.88 9.88 -34.09
N PRO A 19 -13.56 9.13 -33.20
CA PRO A 19 -12.97 8.76 -31.91
C PRO A 19 -11.72 7.91 -32.13
N LEU A 20 -10.60 8.34 -31.53
CA LEU A 20 -9.37 7.56 -31.48
C LEU A 20 -9.69 6.19 -30.86
N GLY A 21 -9.37 5.12 -31.58
CA GLY A 21 -9.65 3.75 -31.13
C GLY A 21 -9.07 3.49 -29.74
N LYS A 22 -9.88 2.86 -28.86
CA LYS A 22 -9.47 2.51 -27.50
C LYS A 22 -8.15 1.75 -27.55
N ARG A 23 -7.08 2.35 -27.02
CA ARG A 23 -5.82 1.64 -26.82
C ARG A 23 -6.04 0.63 -25.70
N VAL A 24 -5.93 -0.65 -26.00
CA VAL A 24 -5.77 -1.68 -24.98
C VAL A 24 -4.38 -1.46 -24.37
N MET A 25 -4.32 -1.20 -23.07
CA MET A 25 -3.08 -1.30 -22.32
C MET A 25 -3.00 -2.71 -21.77
N GLU A 26 -2.06 -3.48 -22.32
CA GLU A 26 -1.69 -4.79 -21.81
C GLU A 26 -0.65 -4.54 -20.69
N THR A 27 -0.99 -4.87 -19.45
CA THR A 27 -0.14 -4.63 -18.28
C THR A 27 0.46 -5.95 -17.82
N ASP A 28 1.69 -6.22 -18.27
CA ASP A 28 2.45 -7.40 -17.86
C ASP A 28 3.07 -7.18 -16.46
N TRP A 29 2.46 -7.80 -15.44
CA TRP A 29 3.02 -7.82 -14.08
C TRP A 29 4.07 -8.91 -13.95
N VAL A 30 5.34 -8.52 -13.84
CA VAL A 30 6.46 -9.45 -13.55
C VAL A 30 6.70 -9.52 -12.05
N VAL A 31 6.14 -10.55 -11.40
CA VAL A 31 6.35 -10.80 -9.96
C VAL A 31 7.58 -11.69 -9.78
N GLN A 32 8.65 -11.16 -9.19
CA GLN A 32 9.83 -11.94 -8.79
C GLN A 32 9.71 -12.33 -7.31
N VAL A 33 9.54 -13.62 -7.02
CA VAL A 33 9.58 -14.16 -5.67
C VAL A 33 10.95 -14.78 -5.41
N VAL A 34 11.72 -14.19 -4.50
CA VAL A 34 13.04 -14.69 -4.09
C VAL A 34 12.93 -15.34 -2.72
N THR A 35 12.92 -16.67 -2.67
CA THR A 35 12.92 -17.43 -1.42
C THR A 35 14.36 -17.71 -0.98
N VAL A 36 14.77 -17.15 0.15
CA VAL A 36 16.08 -17.42 0.77
C VAL A 36 15.86 -18.31 2.01
N THR A 37 16.33 -19.55 1.95
CA THR A 37 16.32 -20.45 3.11
C THR A 37 17.61 -20.27 3.90
N VAL A 38 17.51 -19.72 5.12
CA VAL A 38 18.65 -19.60 6.03
C VAL A 38 18.56 -20.71 7.07
N THR A 39 19.53 -21.63 7.06
CA THR A 39 19.69 -22.67 8.09
C THR A 39 20.66 -22.16 9.16
N GLU A 40 20.24 -22.18 10.42
CA GLU A 40 21.08 -21.79 11.55
C GLU A 40 22.33 -22.68 11.62
N GLY A 41 23.53 -22.07 11.63
CA GLY A 41 24.81 -22.76 11.70
C GLY A 41 25.55 -22.99 10.36
N ALA A 42 25.01 -22.58 9.21
CA ALA A 42 25.71 -22.66 7.93
C ALA A 42 26.54 -21.38 7.62
N SER A 43 27.77 -21.55 7.15
CA SER A 43 28.67 -20.43 6.77
C SER A 43 28.14 -19.66 5.54
N ALA A 44 28.28 -18.33 5.57
CA ALA A 44 27.80 -17.41 4.54
C ALA A 44 28.62 -17.50 3.23
N ALA A 45 28.31 -18.46 2.36
CA ALA A 45 28.95 -18.64 1.05
C ALA A 45 28.06 -19.32 -0.01
N ALA A 46 26.73 -19.11 0.04
CA ALA A 46 25.80 -19.62 -0.97
C ALA A 46 25.15 -18.46 -1.75
N GLU A 47 25.47 -18.33 -3.04
CA GLU A 47 24.77 -17.39 -3.93
C GLU A 47 23.34 -17.87 -4.21
N PRO A 48 22.35 -16.96 -4.32
CA PRO A 48 20.96 -17.34 -4.56
C PRO A 48 20.73 -17.79 -6.01
N THR A 49 20.43 -19.07 -6.20
CA THR A 49 20.04 -19.62 -7.51
C THR A 49 18.62 -19.18 -7.89
N GLY A 50 18.50 -18.05 -8.58
CA GLY A 50 17.21 -17.54 -9.05
C GLY A 50 16.54 -18.47 -10.07
N ALA A 51 15.29 -18.88 -9.80
CA ALA A 51 14.46 -19.61 -10.74
C ALA A 51 13.48 -18.66 -11.44
N VAL A 52 13.59 -18.51 -12.76
CA VAL A 52 12.70 -17.66 -13.56
C VAL A 52 11.43 -18.43 -13.92
N PHE A 53 10.32 -18.12 -13.24
CA PHE A 53 8.99 -18.62 -13.60
C PHE A 53 8.30 -17.62 -14.54
N ILE A 54 8.23 -17.97 -15.83
CA ILE A 54 7.39 -17.24 -16.79
C ILE A 54 5.99 -17.84 -16.74
N ALA A 55 5.04 -17.12 -16.14
CA ALA A 55 3.63 -17.47 -16.23
C ALA A 55 3.19 -17.37 -17.70
N GLN A 56 2.61 -18.44 -18.25
CA GLN A 56 2.05 -18.39 -19.59
C GLN A 56 0.76 -17.57 -19.58
N PRO A 57 0.55 -16.62 -20.52
CA PRO A 57 -0.67 -15.82 -20.55
C PRO A 57 -1.89 -16.71 -20.80
N ASN A 58 -2.97 -16.45 -20.06
CA ASN A 58 -4.25 -17.13 -20.22
C ASN A 58 -4.76 -16.95 -21.65
N ARG A 59 -4.96 -18.06 -22.37
CA ARG A 59 -5.57 -18.04 -23.69
C ARG A 59 -7.06 -17.72 -23.59
N HIS A 60 -7.44 -16.48 -23.84
CA HIS A 60 -8.79 -16.21 -24.33
C HIS A 60 -8.94 -16.83 -25.73
N ASP A 61 -9.85 -17.80 -25.85
CA ASP A 61 -10.08 -18.59 -27.07
C ASP A 61 -10.92 -17.80 -28.09
N ASP A 62 -10.32 -16.77 -28.69
CA ASP A 62 -11.00 -15.94 -29.69
C ASP A 62 -10.87 -16.56 -31.10
N ARG A 63 -11.92 -17.27 -31.52
CA ARG A 63 -11.95 -18.03 -32.77
C ARG A 63 -12.02 -17.12 -34.01
N ARG A 64 -10.87 -16.63 -34.50
CA ARG A 64 -10.76 -16.17 -35.90
C ARG A 64 -9.52 -16.69 -36.62
N ARG A 65 -9.78 -17.57 -37.60
CA ARG A 65 -8.84 -18.38 -38.35
C ARG A 65 -8.21 -17.62 -39.53
N THR A 66 -6.89 -17.44 -39.53
CA THR A 66 -6.07 -17.33 -40.77
C THR A 66 -4.59 -17.71 -40.57
N SER A 67 -4.20 -18.82 -41.20
CA SER A 67 -2.90 -19.17 -41.81
C SER A 67 -1.55 -18.95 -41.08
N THR A 68 -0.91 -20.09 -40.77
CA THR A 68 0.51 -20.42 -41.04
C THR A 68 1.66 -19.57 -40.45
N ARG A 69 2.23 -20.05 -39.32
CA ARG A 69 3.65 -20.47 -39.29
C ARG A 69 3.88 -21.54 -38.20
N ARG A 70 4.25 -22.76 -38.59
CA ARG A 70 4.56 -23.86 -37.64
C ARG A 70 6.02 -23.78 -37.20
N SER A 71 6.31 -23.04 -36.13
CA SER A 71 7.60 -23.13 -35.44
C SER A 71 7.72 -24.50 -34.77
N ARG A 72 8.84 -25.18 -35.05
CA ARG A 72 9.25 -26.45 -34.44
C ARG A 72 9.60 -26.19 -32.98
N PRO A 73 9.08 -26.97 -32.01
CA PRO A 73 9.51 -26.84 -30.62
C PRO A 73 10.97 -27.28 -30.51
N THR A 74 11.81 -26.40 -29.95
CA THR A 74 13.15 -26.77 -29.52
C THR A 74 13.02 -27.55 -28.22
N SER A 75 13.46 -28.81 -28.19
CA SER A 75 13.52 -29.58 -26.94
C SER A 75 14.47 -28.88 -25.97
N ALA A 76 13.94 -28.25 -24.94
CA ALA A 76 14.73 -27.83 -23.79
C ALA A 76 15.24 -29.09 -23.08
N VAL A 77 16.56 -29.18 -22.89
CA VAL A 77 17.15 -30.24 -22.07
C VAL A 77 16.84 -29.88 -20.62
N VAL A 78 15.88 -30.58 -20.03
CA VAL A 78 15.61 -30.51 -18.59
C VAL A 78 16.73 -31.25 -17.88
N VAL A 79 17.71 -30.51 -17.36
CA VAL A 79 18.67 -31.05 -16.40
C VAL A 79 17.92 -31.22 -15.07
N PRO A 80 17.80 -32.43 -14.52
CA PRO A 80 17.12 -32.62 -13.24
C PRO A 80 17.93 -31.96 -12.12
N ALA A 81 17.25 -31.21 -11.25
CA ALA A 81 17.85 -30.70 -10.02
C ALA A 81 18.30 -31.88 -9.13
N PRO A 82 19.44 -31.77 -8.43
CA PRO A 82 19.88 -32.82 -7.52
C PRO A 82 18.85 -33.02 -6.41
N GLN A 83 18.40 -34.26 -6.21
CA GLN A 83 17.51 -34.59 -5.11
C GLN A 83 18.25 -34.43 -3.78
N PRO A 84 17.67 -33.76 -2.76
CA PRO A 84 18.27 -33.70 -1.43
C PRO A 84 18.24 -35.09 -0.79
N THR A 85 19.41 -35.59 -0.40
CA THR A 85 19.53 -36.85 0.35
C THR A 85 19.04 -36.63 1.78
N VAL A 86 17.80 -37.04 2.07
CA VAL A 86 17.26 -36.99 3.43
C VAL A 86 17.92 -38.07 4.28
N VAL A 87 18.89 -37.68 5.10
CA VAL A 87 19.38 -38.51 6.20
C VAL A 87 18.33 -38.45 7.31
N ALA A 88 17.58 -39.54 7.48
CA ALA A 88 16.58 -39.66 8.53
C ALA A 88 17.25 -39.62 9.93
N PRO A 89 16.78 -38.77 10.87
CA PRO A 89 17.19 -38.86 12.26
C PRO A 89 16.83 -40.23 12.87
N PRO A 90 17.62 -40.77 13.80
CA PRO A 90 17.30 -42.03 14.46
C PRO A 90 15.98 -41.91 15.23
N ALA A 91 15.12 -42.93 15.10
CA ALA A 91 13.79 -42.94 15.70
C ALA A 91 13.85 -42.84 17.23
N GLN A 92 13.30 -41.77 17.79
CA GLN A 92 13.01 -41.68 19.21
C GLN A 92 11.69 -42.37 19.50
N ALA A 93 11.68 -43.30 20.45
CA ALA A 93 10.50 -44.05 20.84
C ALA A 93 9.57 -43.19 21.72
N THR A 94 8.51 -42.65 21.13
CA THR A 94 7.41 -42.03 21.89
C THR A 94 6.49 -43.10 22.46
N THR A 95 6.43 -43.17 23.79
CA THR A 95 5.48 -44.02 24.52
C THR A 95 4.06 -43.50 24.34
N VAL A 96 3.16 -44.32 23.80
CA VAL A 96 1.75 -43.99 23.64
C VAL A 96 1.03 -44.07 24.98
N ALA A 97 0.43 -42.96 25.42
CA ALA A 97 -0.54 -42.92 26.52
C ALA A 97 -1.97 -43.10 25.96
N PRO A 98 -2.90 -43.75 26.69
CA PRO A 98 -4.22 -44.10 26.17
C PRO A 98 -5.17 -42.91 26.04
N ALA A 99 -6.07 -42.99 25.07
CA ALA A 99 -7.08 -41.97 24.78
C ALA A 99 -8.21 -41.91 25.83
N PRO A 100 -8.76 -40.73 26.13
CA PRO A 100 -10.00 -40.60 26.90
C PRO A 100 -11.23 -40.98 26.08
N ALA A 101 -12.30 -41.36 26.79
CA ALA A 101 -13.57 -41.84 26.23
C ALA A 101 -14.42 -40.73 25.56
N PRO A 102 -15.38 -41.08 24.67
CA PRO A 102 -16.22 -40.09 23.99
C PRO A 102 -17.23 -39.46 24.95
N VAL A 103 -17.42 -38.14 24.82
CA VAL A 103 -18.47 -37.39 25.53
C VAL A 103 -19.75 -37.36 24.68
N GLU A 104 -20.87 -37.65 25.34
CA GLU A 104 -22.21 -37.72 24.78
C GLU A 104 -22.74 -36.32 24.44
N THR A 105 -23.28 -36.12 23.24
CA THR A 105 -23.82 -34.84 22.77
C THR A 105 -25.34 -34.76 22.96
N GLU A 106 -25.82 -33.83 23.77
CA GLU A 106 -27.25 -33.50 23.83
C GLU A 106 -27.71 -32.66 22.62
N PRO A 107 -29.02 -32.68 22.27
CA PRO A 107 -29.53 -32.03 21.07
C PRO A 107 -29.71 -30.52 21.26
N VAL A 108 -29.25 -29.72 20.30
CA VAL A 108 -29.50 -28.27 20.27
C VAL A 108 -30.90 -27.99 19.69
N GLU A 109 -31.75 -27.34 20.46
CA GLU A 109 -33.09 -26.91 20.06
C GLU A 109 -33.03 -25.76 19.04
N GLN A 110 -33.83 -25.85 17.97
CA GLN A 110 -33.74 -24.95 16.81
C GLN A 110 -34.79 -23.82 16.90
N ALA A 111 -34.34 -22.61 17.27
CA ALA A 111 -35.15 -21.40 17.24
C ALA A 111 -35.10 -20.68 15.86
N PRO A 112 -36.14 -19.93 15.46
CA PRO A 112 -36.36 -19.59 14.05
C PRO A 112 -35.56 -18.39 13.54
N ALA A 113 -35.36 -18.35 12.22
CA ALA A 113 -34.67 -17.26 11.52
C ALA A 113 -35.45 -15.92 11.59
N PRO A 114 -34.78 -14.79 11.90
CA PRO A 114 -35.36 -13.47 11.72
C PRO A 114 -35.41 -13.09 10.24
N SER A 115 -36.49 -12.43 9.83
CA SER A 115 -36.75 -12.07 8.44
C SER A 115 -35.84 -10.97 7.92
N SER A 116 -35.60 -10.97 6.60
CA SER A 116 -34.83 -9.97 5.87
C SER A 116 -35.41 -8.56 6.04
N SER A 117 -34.85 -7.76 6.94
CA SER A 117 -35.04 -6.31 6.98
C SER A 117 -33.89 -5.64 6.22
N SER A 118 -34.25 -4.79 5.26
CA SER A 118 -33.29 -4.03 4.45
C SER A 118 -32.56 -3.01 5.32
N SER A 119 -31.34 -3.35 5.75
CA SER A 119 -30.47 -2.43 6.46
C SER A 119 -30.06 -1.29 5.53
N THR A 120 -30.63 -0.11 5.74
CA THR A 120 -30.07 1.14 5.21
C THR A 120 -28.78 1.39 5.96
N ALA A 121 -27.64 1.32 5.27
CA ALA A 121 -26.35 1.59 5.89
C ALA A 121 -26.37 2.96 6.58
N PRO A 122 -25.87 3.08 7.83
CA PRO A 122 -25.79 4.37 8.49
C PRO A 122 -24.88 5.29 7.68
N ALA A 123 -25.35 6.50 7.39
CA ALA A 123 -24.53 7.52 6.78
C ALA A 123 -23.30 7.75 7.68
N GLN A 124 -22.10 7.53 7.15
CA GLN A 124 -20.89 7.76 7.92
C GLN A 124 -20.80 9.24 8.27
N ASN A 125 -20.56 9.52 9.55
CA ASN A 125 -20.42 10.87 10.06
C ASN A 125 -19.02 11.40 9.67
N THR A 126 -18.89 11.84 8.42
CA THR A 126 -17.64 12.31 7.83
C THR A 126 -17.53 13.83 7.94
N GLN A 127 -16.40 14.34 8.45
CA GLN A 127 -16.13 15.77 8.59
C GLN A 127 -14.92 16.18 7.72
N PRO A 128 -14.96 17.34 7.02
CA PRO A 128 -13.77 17.86 6.35
C PRO A 128 -12.69 18.29 7.37
N ALA A 129 -11.44 17.96 7.09
CA ALA A 129 -10.31 18.43 7.89
C ALA A 129 -10.00 19.90 7.62
N SER A 130 -9.49 20.61 8.63
CA SER A 130 -8.89 21.92 8.40
C SER A 130 -7.50 21.76 7.78
N ILE A 131 -7.26 22.45 6.66
CA ILE A 131 -5.94 22.54 6.00
C ILE A 131 -5.50 24.01 5.81
N SER A 132 -6.08 24.93 6.58
CA SER A 132 -5.67 26.34 6.64
C SER A 132 -4.68 26.56 7.78
N GLY A 133 -3.49 27.02 7.46
CA GLY A 133 -2.41 27.28 8.41
C GLY A 133 -1.05 27.23 7.70
N GLU A 134 0.02 27.35 8.47
CA GLU A 134 1.36 27.03 7.98
C GLU A 134 1.50 25.51 7.77
N TYR A 135 2.44 25.09 6.91
CA TYR A 135 2.58 23.66 6.55
C TYR A 135 2.80 22.76 7.77
N GLU A 136 3.65 23.19 8.71
CA GLU A 136 3.90 22.51 9.99
C GLU A 136 2.61 22.32 10.81
N GLU A 137 1.81 23.37 10.99
CA GLU A 137 0.56 23.34 11.76
C GLU A 137 -0.45 22.37 11.15
N VAL A 138 -0.60 22.40 9.82
CA VAL A 138 -1.50 21.50 9.10
C VAL A 138 -1.03 20.05 9.23
N MET A 139 0.26 19.77 9.06
CA MET A 139 0.79 18.42 9.18
C MET A 139 0.66 17.89 10.61
N LEU A 140 0.93 18.69 11.64
CA LEU A 140 0.69 18.32 13.03
C LEU A 140 -0.78 18.00 13.30
N GLU A 141 -1.70 18.89 12.90
CA GLU A 141 -3.12 18.69 13.19
C GLU A 141 -3.69 17.46 12.45
N GLN A 142 -3.25 17.17 11.22
CA GLN A 142 -3.65 15.92 10.55
C GLN A 142 -3.19 14.65 11.29
N HIS A 143 -2.02 14.66 11.94
CA HIS A 143 -1.63 13.53 12.80
C HIS A 143 -2.45 13.53 14.10
N ASN A 144 -2.58 14.69 14.72
CA ASN A 144 -3.10 14.80 16.08
C ASN A 144 -4.63 14.56 16.16
N ILE A 145 -5.40 14.92 15.12
CA ILE A 145 -6.82 14.51 14.99
C ILE A 145 -6.96 12.99 15.18
N HIS A 146 -6.17 12.21 14.46
CA HIS A 146 -6.25 10.74 14.48
C HIS A 146 -5.69 10.16 15.77
N ARG A 147 -4.59 10.72 16.28
CA ARG A 147 -3.99 10.29 17.56
C ARG A 147 -4.93 10.50 18.74
N ARG A 148 -5.67 11.61 18.79
CA ARG A 148 -6.69 11.88 19.82
C ARG A 148 -7.81 10.84 19.79
N ASN A 149 -8.28 10.45 18.59
CA ASN A 149 -9.23 9.34 18.44
C ASN A 149 -8.64 7.99 18.90
N HIS A 150 -7.32 7.79 18.84
CA HIS A 150 -6.64 6.60 19.37
C HIS A 150 -6.06 6.78 20.79
N SER A 151 -6.47 7.82 21.53
CA SER A 151 -5.95 8.12 22.89
C SER A 151 -4.42 8.28 23.01
N ALA A 152 -3.72 8.50 21.89
CA ALA A 152 -2.30 8.83 21.85
C ALA A 152 -2.12 10.34 22.04
N SER A 153 -1.06 10.75 22.73
CA SER A 153 -0.73 12.16 22.95
C SER A 153 -0.42 12.88 21.63
N ASP A 154 -0.83 14.14 21.51
CA ASP A 154 -0.49 15.01 20.38
C ASP A 154 1.04 15.08 20.18
N LEU A 155 1.47 14.97 18.93
CA LEU A 155 2.87 15.13 18.52
C LEU A 155 3.27 16.61 18.57
N THR A 156 4.56 16.85 18.82
CA THR A 156 5.21 18.13 18.55
C THR A 156 6.00 18.06 17.25
N TRP A 157 6.23 19.23 16.63
CA TRP A 157 7.08 19.29 15.43
C TRP A 157 8.55 19.23 15.80
N ASP A 158 9.35 18.54 15.00
CA ASP A 158 10.81 18.61 15.06
C ASP A 158 11.36 19.08 13.71
N SER A 159 11.90 20.30 13.69
CA SER A 159 12.46 20.91 12.49
C SER A 159 13.62 20.10 11.92
N THR A 160 14.38 19.38 12.75
CA THR A 160 15.49 18.52 12.33
C THR A 160 14.97 17.33 11.51
N LEU A 161 13.91 16.68 12.00
CA LEU A 161 13.24 15.59 11.26
C LEU A 161 12.64 16.09 9.94
N ALA A 162 12.16 17.33 9.90
CA ALA A 162 11.63 17.97 8.70
C ALA A 162 12.73 18.34 7.67
N GLU A 163 13.90 18.77 8.12
CA GLU A 163 15.09 18.97 7.27
C GLU A 163 15.57 17.64 6.66
N TYR A 164 15.57 16.57 7.45
CA TYR A 164 15.86 15.21 6.95
C TYR A 164 14.81 14.78 5.92
N ALA A 165 13.52 14.94 6.23
CA ALA A 165 12.42 14.63 5.31
C ALA A 165 12.54 15.43 4.00
N THR A 166 12.90 16.71 4.08
CA THR A 166 13.14 17.59 2.92
C THR A 166 14.29 17.08 2.06
N THR A 167 15.40 16.68 2.69
CA THR A 167 16.58 16.14 2.00
C THR A 167 16.24 14.86 1.23
N ILE A 168 15.51 13.94 1.87
CA ILE A 168 15.06 12.67 1.28
C ILE A 168 14.05 12.90 0.16
N ALA A 169 13.03 13.71 0.41
CA ALA A 169 11.95 13.99 -0.53
C ALA A 169 12.49 14.63 -1.82
N ASN A 170 13.43 15.57 -1.72
CA ASN A 170 14.08 16.21 -2.87
C ASN A 170 14.85 15.24 -3.79
N GLY A 171 15.17 14.03 -3.33
CA GLY A 171 15.71 12.97 -4.19
C GLY A 171 14.69 12.43 -5.21
N CYS A 172 13.38 12.62 -4.97
CA CYS A 172 12.30 12.10 -5.81
C CYS A 172 12.38 10.60 -6.11
N VAL A 173 12.91 9.82 -5.16
CA VAL A 173 12.90 8.35 -5.17
C VAL A 173 11.86 7.89 -4.16
N PHE A 174 10.85 7.15 -4.62
CA PHE A 174 9.82 6.59 -3.74
C PHE A 174 10.33 5.31 -3.05
N ALA A 175 11.23 5.50 -2.10
CA ALA A 175 11.83 4.46 -1.29
C ALA A 175 12.17 5.01 0.09
N HIS A 176 12.17 4.13 1.10
CA HIS A 176 12.54 4.52 2.46
C HIS A 176 14.04 4.83 2.57
N ASP A 177 14.36 5.96 3.19
CA ASP A 177 15.71 6.37 3.54
C ASP A 177 15.70 6.97 4.95
N MET A 178 16.33 6.27 5.90
CA MET A 178 16.49 6.70 7.29
C MET A 178 17.98 6.89 7.63
N THR A 179 18.79 7.35 6.68
CA THR A 179 20.25 7.53 6.87
C THR A 179 20.64 8.92 7.38
N GLN A 180 19.77 9.92 7.24
CA GLN A 180 20.03 11.28 7.72
C GLN A 180 20.16 11.29 9.25
N GLY A 181 20.99 12.17 9.81
CA GLY A 181 21.16 12.32 11.26
C GLY A 181 21.73 11.10 12.02
N GLY A 182 22.07 10.01 11.34
CA GLY A 182 22.40 8.72 11.97
C GLY A 182 21.22 7.76 12.09
N GLY A 183 20.03 8.13 11.60
CA GLY A 183 18.84 7.29 11.59
C GLY A 183 18.17 7.11 12.95
N GLY A 184 17.48 5.98 13.14
CA GLY A 184 16.76 5.66 14.38
C GLY A 184 15.33 6.21 14.49
N TYR A 185 14.92 7.06 13.53
CA TYR A 185 13.54 7.52 13.37
C TYR A 185 12.70 6.57 12.49
N GLY A 186 11.39 6.54 12.72
CA GLY A 186 10.42 5.89 11.84
C GLY A 186 10.08 6.78 10.64
N GLN A 187 9.47 6.22 9.58
CA GLN A 187 9.18 6.99 8.37
C GLN A 187 7.92 6.51 7.65
N ASN A 188 7.10 7.45 7.17
CA ASN A 188 5.98 7.20 6.25
C ASN A 188 6.18 7.96 4.94
N LEU A 189 5.73 7.35 3.83
CA LEU A 189 5.85 7.87 2.48
C LEU A 189 4.46 7.94 1.80
N ALA A 190 4.15 9.05 1.14
CA ALA A 190 2.92 9.21 0.35
C ALA A 190 3.24 9.95 -0.95
N SER A 191 2.47 9.68 -2.00
CA SER A 191 2.52 10.49 -3.20
C SER A 191 1.15 10.69 -3.80
N TRP A 192 0.99 11.79 -4.54
CA TRP A 192 -0.19 12.02 -5.37
C TRP A 192 0.20 12.88 -6.57
N GLY A 193 -0.37 12.59 -7.73
CA GLY A 193 -0.07 13.30 -8.97
C GLY A 193 -1.29 13.43 -9.87
N SER A 194 -1.21 14.37 -10.80
CA SER A 194 -2.26 14.67 -11.78
C SER A 194 -1.63 15.15 -13.09
N SER A 195 -2.36 15.01 -14.19
CA SER A 195 -2.03 15.64 -15.47
C SER A 195 -2.48 17.10 -15.57
N SER A 196 -3.24 17.60 -14.59
CA SER A 196 -3.56 19.02 -14.42
C SER A 196 -2.39 19.79 -13.78
N ASP A 197 -2.50 21.12 -13.72
CA ASP A 197 -1.68 21.87 -12.76
C ASP A 197 -1.96 21.39 -11.32
N ILE A 198 -0.88 21.23 -10.57
CA ILE A 198 -0.87 20.80 -9.15
C ILE A 198 -0.08 21.78 -8.27
N SER A 199 0.46 22.87 -8.81
CA SER A 199 1.35 23.82 -8.12
C SER A 199 0.80 24.33 -6.77
N SER A 200 -0.53 24.51 -6.68
CA SER A 200 -1.24 24.95 -5.48
C SER A 200 -1.66 23.84 -4.51
N ARG A 201 -1.27 22.58 -4.74
CA ARG A 201 -1.76 21.40 -3.99
C ARG A 201 -0.82 20.88 -2.90
N GLN A 202 0.37 21.45 -2.71
CA GLN A 202 1.38 20.97 -1.75
C GLN A 202 0.82 20.61 -0.36
N VAL A 203 0.20 21.59 0.31
CA VAL A 203 -0.38 21.41 1.67
C VAL A 203 -1.51 20.38 1.66
N GLN A 204 -2.41 20.43 0.67
CA GLN A 204 -3.50 19.47 0.56
C GLN A 204 -2.99 18.04 0.31
N THR A 205 -1.96 17.85 -0.49
CA THR A 205 -1.38 16.52 -0.73
C THR A 205 -0.68 15.98 0.52
N GLY A 206 0.08 16.81 1.24
CA GLY A 206 0.67 16.39 2.53
C GLY A 206 -0.41 15.96 3.52
N ALA A 207 -1.45 16.79 3.71
CA ALA A 207 -2.56 16.51 4.58
C ALA A 207 -3.37 15.26 4.16
N ALA A 208 -3.63 15.09 2.86
CA ALA A 208 -4.30 13.89 2.34
C ALA A 208 -3.42 12.63 2.41
N GLY A 209 -2.10 12.77 2.38
CA GLY A 209 -1.16 11.67 2.66
C GLY A 209 -1.38 11.12 4.06
N VAL A 210 -1.36 11.98 5.08
CA VAL A 210 -1.61 11.60 6.48
C VAL A 210 -3.03 11.05 6.67
N THR A 211 -4.04 11.84 6.30
CA THR A 211 -5.43 11.53 6.66
C THR A 211 -6.07 10.50 5.74
N ASN A 212 -5.97 10.67 4.41
CA ASN A 212 -6.69 9.81 3.47
C ASN A 212 -5.90 8.54 3.12
N GLN A 213 -4.58 8.63 2.91
CA GLN A 213 -3.76 7.47 2.54
C GLN A 213 -3.36 6.66 3.77
N TRP A 214 -2.57 7.23 4.69
CA TRP A 214 -1.98 6.50 5.81
C TRP A 214 -2.95 6.13 6.92
N TYR A 215 -3.90 6.99 7.27
CA TYR A 215 -4.87 6.67 8.33
C TYR A 215 -6.13 6.00 7.78
N ASN A 216 -6.97 6.72 7.02
CA ASN A 216 -8.27 6.20 6.57
C ASN A 216 -8.15 4.96 5.66
N GLY A 217 -7.12 4.89 4.82
CA GLY A 217 -6.89 3.76 3.90
C GLY A 217 -6.42 2.48 4.57
N GLU A 218 -5.97 2.56 5.83
CA GLU A 218 -5.23 1.49 6.50
C GLU A 218 -5.82 1.08 7.87
N VAL A 219 -6.50 1.98 8.59
CA VAL A 219 -7.11 1.70 9.90
C VAL A 219 -8.10 0.51 9.85
N MET A 220 -8.74 0.31 8.70
CA MET A 220 -9.66 -0.81 8.44
C MET A 220 -8.96 -2.17 8.22
N ASN A 221 -7.62 -2.20 8.15
CA ASN A 221 -6.81 -3.42 8.03
C ASN A 221 -6.14 -3.81 9.36
N TRP A 222 -6.48 -3.13 10.47
CA TRP A 222 -5.91 -3.36 11.79
C TRP A 222 -7.00 -3.74 12.81
N ASP A 223 -7.02 -5.03 13.17
CA ASP A 223 -7.92 -5.58 14.21
C ASP A 223 -7.17 -6.03 15.48
N PHE A 224 -5.83 -5.94 15.50
CA PHE A 224 -4.95 -6.58 16.50
C PHE A 224 -4.74 -5.73 17.77
N TYR A 225 -5.79 -5.05 18.22
CA TYR A 225 -5.71 -4.15 19.37
C TYR A 225 -5.43 -4.91 20.67
N GLY A 226 -4.39 -4.50 21.39
CA GLY A 226 -3.91 -5.16 22.62
C GLY A 226 -2.94 -6.32 22.39
N ASP A 227 -2.79 -6.82 21.17
CA ASP A 227 -1.82 -7.88 20.85
C ASP A 227 -0.40 -7.31 20.77
N ALA A 228 0.57 -8.01 21.36
CA ALA A 228 1.98 -7.59 21.32
C ALA A 228 2.55 -7.54 19.89
N ASN A 229 2.03 -8.37 18.99
CA ASN A 229 2.37 -8.39 17.56
C ASN A 229 1.11 -8.71 16.74
N PRO A 230 1.00 -8.20 15.50
CA PRO A 230 0.03 -8.71 14.53
C PRO A 230 0.34 -10.17 14.17
N PRO A 231 -0.64 -10.94 13.65
CA PRO A 231 -0.47 -12.36 13.37
C PRO A 231 0.59 -12.64 12.30
N SER A 232 1.21 -13.82 12.37
CA SER A 232 2.16 -14.28 11.37
C SER A 232 1.52 -14.32 9.97
N GLY A 233 2.20 -13.74 8.97
CA GLY A 233 1.68 -13.58 7.61
C GLY A 233 0.86 -12.31 7.38
N SER A 234 0.64 -11.48 8.41
CA SER A 234 0.17 -10.10 8.21
C SER A 234 1.21 -9.28 7.42
N SER A 235 0.73 -8.33 6.62
CA SER A 235 1.55 -7.49 5.74
C SER A 235 1.58 -6.05 6.27
N PRO A 236 2.74 -5.54 6.75
CA PRO A 236 2.87 -4.14 7.17
C PRO A 236 2.57 -3.13 6.05
N GLN A 237 2.56 -3.55 4.78
CA GLN A 237 2.16 -2.70 3.66
C GLN A 237 0.66 -2.34 3.66
N LEU A 238 -0.15 -2.95 4.52
CA LEU A 238 -1.60 -2.70 4.64
C LEU A 238 -1.99 -1.84 5.86
N TRP A 239 -1.09 -1.67 6.84
CA TRP A 239 -1.39 -0.98 8.11
C TRP A 239 -0.21 -0.23 8.74
N GLY A 240 1.00 -0.35 8.19
CA GLY A 240 2.23 0.14 8.81
C GLY A 240 2.33 1.66 8.87
N HIS A 241 1.69 2.38 7.94
CA HIS A 241 1.67 3.83 8.00
C HIS A 241 0.65 4.29 9.05
N PHE A 242 -0.53 3.66 9.11
CA PHE A 242 -1.54 3.87 10.16
C PHE A 242 -0.93 3.67 11.55
N THR A 243 -0.28 2.52 11.80
CA THR A 243 0.26 2.20 13.12
C THR A 243 1.36 3.16 13.55
N GLN A 244 2.14 3.71 12.62
CA GLN A 244 3.12 4.76 12.91
C GLN A 244 2.45 6.12 13.22
N VAL A 245 1.39 6.52 12.50
CA VAL A 245 0.64 7.76 12.80
C VAL A 245 0.09 7.74 14.22
N VAL A 246 -0.53 6.63 14.64
CA VAL A 246 -1.17 6.50 15.95
C VAL A 246 -0.25 5.98 17.07
N TRP A 247 1.03 5.72 16.78
CA TRP A 247 1.97 5.10 17.73
C TRP A 247 2.13 5.93 19.01
N ALA A 248 1.61 5.43 20.13
CA ALA A 248 1.53 6.21 21.37
C ALA A 248 2.90 6.67 21.91
N GLY A 249 3.96 5.86 21.75
CA GLY A 249 5.33 6.17 22.17
C GLY A 249 6.13 7.06 21.21
N THR A 250 5.56 7.47 20.07
CA THR A 250 6.16 8.49 19.21
C THR A 250 5.74 9.86 19.72
N GLU A 251 6.70 10.77 19.89
CA GLU A 251 6.49 12.09 20.51
C GLU A 251 6.57 13.23 19.49
N ARG A 252 7.37 13.05 18.43
CA ARG A 252 7.70 14.09 17.46
C ARG A 252 7.55 13.62 16.03
N VAL A 253 7.25 14.58 15.15
CA VAL A 253 7.23 14.38 13.71
C VAL A 253 7.83 15.57 12.98
N GLY A 254 8.54 15.30 11.88
CA GLY A 254 8.93 16.33 10.92
C GLY A 254 8.66 15.84 9.50
N CYS A 255 7.99 16.66 8.70
CA CYS A 255 7.53 16.28 7.36
C CYS A 255 8.03 17.25 6.28
N ALA A 256 8.07 16.76 5.04
CA ALA A 256 8.25 17.57 3.84
C ALA A 256 7.38 17.04 2.70
N THR A 257 6.82 17.95 1.90
CA THR A 257 6.08 17.61 0.68
C THR A 257 6.68 18.39 -0.48
N VAL A 258 7.32 17.72 -1.44
CA VAL A 258 8.07 18.36 -2.54
C VAL A 258 7.51 17.98 -3.90
N SER A 259 7.71 18.84 -4.90
CA SER A 259 7.25 18.59 -6.26
C SER A 259 8.27 17.73 -7.02
N CYS A 260 7.83 16.59 -7.52
CA CYS A 260 8.64 15.63 -8.27
C CYS A 260 8.18 15.54 -9.74
N PRO A 261 9.12 15.55 -10.70
CA PRO A 261 8.80 15.51 -12.12
C PRO A 261 8.26 14.14 -12.54
N ALA A 262 7.47 14.13 -13.61
CA ALA A 262 6.93 12.90 -14.19
C ALA A 262 8.04 11.89 -14.54
N GLY A 263 7.81 10.61 -14.21
CA GLY A 263 8.76 9.53 -14.42
C GLY A 263 9.76 9.31 -13.27
N THR A 264 9.59 10.00 -12.13
CA THR A 264 10.37 9.77 -10.90
C THR A 264 9.56 8.98 -9.86
N VAL A 265 8.84 9.67 -8.98
CA VAL A 265 7.95 9.07 -7.97
C VAL A 265 6.70 8.46 -8.60
N LEU A 266 6.08 9.17 -9.55
CA LEU A 266 4.94 8.69 -10.35
C LEU A 266 5.19 8.95 -11.85
N GLY A 267 4.43 8.28 -12.72
CA GLY A 267 4.44 8.54 -14.17
C GLY A 267 3.86 9.90 -14.59
N LEU A 268 3.39 10.70 -13.64
CA LEU A 268 2.85 12.06 -13.81
C LEU A 268 3.61 13.02 -12.87
N PRO A 269 3.54 14.35 -13.10
CA PRO A 269 3.98 15.32 -12.09
C PRO A 269 3.26 15.04 -10.77
N SER A 270 4.00 15.06 -9.67
CA SER A 270 3.52 14.58 -8.38
C SER A 270 4.06 15.42 -7.22
N TRP A 271 3.31 15.42 -6.12
CA TRP A 271 3.83 15.79 -4.82
C TRP A 271 4.23 14.50 -4.08
N TYR A 272 5.44 14.51 -3.52
CA TYR A 272 6.00 13.43 -2.72
C TYR A 272 6.14 13.89 -1.28
N THR A 273 5.46 13.21 -0.37
CA THR A 273 5.44 13.50 1.06
C THR A 273 6.26 12.46 1.81
N VAL A 274 7.20 12.93 2.63
CA VAL A 274 7.97 12.17 3.60
C VAL A 274 7.66 12.72 4.99
N CYS A 275 7.32 11.86 5.95
CA CYS A 275 7.26 12.22 7.37
C CYS A 275 8.17 11.29 8.17
N ASN A 276 9.02 11.86 9.02
CA ASN A 276 9.93 11.15 9.92
C ASN A 276 9.43 11.29 11.37
N TYR A 277 9.57 10.24 12.18
CA TYR A 277 8.94 10.09 13.49
C TYR A 277 9.94 9.71 14.58
N GLU A 278 9.94 10.40 15.71
CA GLU A 278 10.84 10.09 16.84
C GLU A 278 10.10 10.11 18.20
N PRO A 279 10.30 9.10 19.08
CA PRO A 279 10.89 7.78 18.79
C PRO A 279 10.17 7.04 17.65
N ALA A 280 10.88 6.15 16.96
CA ALA A 280 10.29 5.32 15.90
C ALA A 280 9.14 4.44 16.42
N GLY A 281 8.17 4.16 15.54
CA GLY A 281 7.08 3.24 15.80
C GLY A 281 7.33 1.82 15.29
N ASN A 282 6.26 1.03 15.23
CA ASN A 282 6.21 -0.29 14.56
C ASN A 282 7.17 -1.36 15.11
N PHE A 283 7.65 -1.20 16.35
CA PHE A 283 8.50 -2.20 17.01
C PHE A 283 7.73 -3.46 17.39
N GLY A 284 8.24 -4.61 16.96
CA GLY A 284 7.70 -5.93 17.34
C GLY A 284 7.68 -6.13 18.86
N GLY A 285 6.59 -6.72 19.36
CA GLY A 285 6.33 -6.91 20.78
C GLY A 285 5.67 -5.71 21.48
N GLN A 286 5.51 -4.56 20.81
CA GLN A 286 5.03 -3.32 21.41
C GLN A 286 3.73 -2.78 20.80
N TYR A 287 3.09 -3.50 19.88
CA TYR A 287 1.89 -3.00 19.19
C TYR A 287 0.73 -2.76 20.16
N GLY A 288 0.40 -3.72 21.01
CA GLY A 288 -0.74 -3.64 21.94
C GLY A 288 -0.68 -2.52 22.98
N THR A 289 0.50 -1.93 23.24
CA THR A 289 0.66 -0.76 24.11
C THR A 289 0.72 0.57 23.33
N ASN A 290 0.91 0.54 22.01
CA ASN A 290 1.12 1.74 21.19
C ASN A 290 0.03 1.99 20.13
N VAL A 291 -0.70 0.96 19.71
CA VAL A 291 -1.82 1.05 18.78
C VAL A 291 -3.09 0.71 19.56
N LEU A 292 -3.68 1.74 20.17
CA LEU A 292 -4.86 1.61 21.03
C LEU A 292 -6.15 1.68 20.21
N PRO A 293 -7.29 1.14 20.70
CA PRO A 293 -8.57 1.21 20.00
C PRO A 293 -9.04 2.66 19.72
N PRO A 294 -9.74 2.90 18.60
CA PRO A 294 -10.38 4.18 18.34
C PRO A 294 -11.51 4.46 19.34
N ARG A 295 -11.70 5.73 19.69
CA ARG A 295 -12.74 6.24 20.61
C ARG A 295 -14.11 6.38 19.97
N GLY A 296 -14.19 6.26 18.64
CA GLY A 296 -15.42 6.40 17.86
C GLY A 296 -15.70 7.84 17.42
N ASP A 297 -14.66 8.68 17.33
CA ASP A 297 -14.78 10.03 16.77
C ASP A 297 -15.14 9.99 15.28
N ALA A 298 -15.64 11.12 14.76
CA ALA A 298 -16.04 11.24 13.35
C ALA A 298 -14.87 11.02 12.39
N THR A 299 -15.10 10.30 11.28
CA THR A 299 -14.07 10.13 10.23
C THR A 299 -13.75 11.49 9.60
N VAL A 300 -12.47 11.84 9.54
CA VAL A 300 -12.02 13.11 8.95
C VAL A 300 -11.43 12.89 7.56
N THR A 301 -11.69 13.78 6.60
CA THR A 301 -11.21 13.67 5.19
C THR A 301 -10.69 14.99 4.62
N VAL A 302 -9.70 14.92 3.72
CA VAL A 302 -9.02 16.06 3.04
C VAL A 302 -9.27 16.09 1.52
#